data_AF-A0A2D7ZFA8-F1
#
_entry.id   AF-A0A2D7ZFA8-F1
#
_cell.length_a   1.000
_cell.length_b   1.000
_cell.length_c   1.000
_cell.angle_alpha   90.00
_cell.angle_beta   90.00
_cell.angle_gamma   90.00
#
_symmetry.space_group_name_H-M   'P 1'
#
loop_
_entity.id
_entity.type
_entity.pdbx_description
1 polymer ?
#
loop_
_entity_poly.entity_id
_entity_poly.type
_entity_poly.pdbx_seq_one_letter_code
_entity_poly.pdbx_strand_id
1 'polypeptide(L)'
;MKFTELAMLCEAERLGAKFRLPSVSKQESIAIHSLLFNNETLTRRKILSIVAEQLEVPYDVLASLGDDTASLLSSESSASNRSTWTLDDALTVRDAIVSGSFDYLSLSKQMNEIDAMLLWRSVLGQRMITPFTLLKSIAPDMSPDVISSSRSFLTDMEVLCALYDDRSKLLDPKKWDEKPNAALRPRRWLPWKSNAPVEMTHYQEVPKGKVTLEYDEERDVVIERVGNVVTDVAFTQQPTLGLLERMKKYNDMTRHSEEEMAWPQQIPSWESIIKKEGTVRFPNLSAFAPDDYGGYVLMKDSHIHPLRLSAYRHTDSLQLKVEAADGFDDFVPVGFCTVHILSMVSALQFDLQRILGSNTNEKSQWYVIPEDTTIVVEVASPFVDRRTGELSDPVYMGLNGDLGVSDITQYVDLVGIDAS
;
A
#
# COMPACT_ATOMS: atom_id res chain seq x y z
N MET A 1 -34.20 -12.65 13.28
CA MET A 1 -33.35 -13.59 12.54
C MET A 1 -33.07 -14.77 13.44
N LYS A 2 -33.17 -15.99 12.92
CA LYS A 2 -32.81 -17.19 13.67
C LYS A 2 -31.31 -17.41 13.63
N PHE A 3 -30.75 -18.01 14.68
CA PHE A 3 -29.32 -18.31 14.73
C PHE A 3 -28.87 -19.19 13.54
N THR A 4 -29.69 -20.19 13.17
CA THR A 4 -29.41 -21.07 12.02
C THR A 4 -29.33 -20.33 10.69
N GLU A 5 -30.08 -19.25 10.51
CA GLU A 5 -30.00 -18.44 9.28
C GLU A 5 -28.62 -17.77 9.16
N LEU A 6 -28.11 -17.23 10.27
CA LEU A 6 -26.76 -16.65 10.32
C LEU A 6 -25.67 -17.72 10.12
N ALA A 7 -25.82 -18.89 10.76
CA ALA A 7 -24.88 -20.01 10.64
C ALA A 7 -24.75 -20.47 9.18
N MET A 8 -25.87 -20.65 8.48
CA MET A 8 -25.87 -21.00 7.06
C MET A 8 -25.22 -19.94 6.18
N LEU A 9 -25.44 -18.64 6.46
CA LEU A 9 -24.82 -17.57 5.67
C LEU A 9 -23.30 -17.55 5.83
N CYS A 10 -22.79 -17.76 7.05
CA CYS A 10 -21.36 -17.82 7.30
C CYS A 10 -20.71 -19.05 6.67
N GLU A 11 -21.38 -20.20 6.75
CA GLU A 11 -20.91 -21.44 6.14
C GLU A 11 -20.91 -21.33 4.61
N ALA A 12 -21.92 -20.69 4.02
CA ALA A 12 -21.94 -20.42 2.58
C ALA A 12 -20.76 -19.53 2.14
N GLU A 13 -20.40 -18.49 2.89
CA GLU A 13 -19.21 -17.66 2.62
C GLU A 13 -17.92 -18.49 2.72
N ARG A 14 -17.80 -19.37 3.73
CA ARG A 14 -16.65 -20.29 3.85
C ARG A 14 -16.49 -21.20 2.63
N LEU A 15 -17.61 -21.58 2.02
CA LEU A 15 -17.67 -22.36 0.78
C LEU A 15 -17.52 -21.51 -0.51
N GLY A 16 -17.28 -20.20 -0.38
CA GLY A 16 -17.02 -19.29 -1.49
C GLY A 16 -18.23 -18.56 -2.07
N ALA A 17 -19.42 -18.71 -1.46
CA ALA A 17 -20.55 -17.83 -1.77
C ALA A 17 -20.28 -16.40 -1.27
N LYS A 18 -21.10 -15.42 -1.66
CA LYS A 18 -21.02 -14.06 -1.11
C LYS A 18 -21.94 -13.89 0.09
N PHE A 19 -21.40 -13.39 1.19
CA PHE A 19 -22.10 -13.10 2.42
C PHE A 19 -23.06 -11.94 2.19
N ARG A 20 -24.36 -12.24 2.28
CA ARG A 20 -25.43 -11.26 2.09
C ARG A 20 -26.45 -11.45 3.20
N LEU A 21 -26.45 -10.51 4.13
CA LEU A 21 -27.48 -10.48 5.14
C LEU A 21 -28.81 -10.01 4.52
N PRO A 22 -29.95 -10.63 4.90
CA PRO A 22 -31.25 -10.02 4.66
C PRO A 22 -31.38 -8.72 5.47
N SER A 23 -32.43 -7.94 5.19
CA SER A 23 -32.72 -6.76 6.01
C SER A 23 -32.94 -7.17 7.45
N VAL A 24 -32.13 -6.62 8.35
CA VAL A 24 -32.12 -6.89 9.79
C VAL A 24 -32.23 -5.59 10.57
N SER A 25 -32.88 -5.65 11.71
CA SER A 25 -32.97 -4.53 12.66
C SER A 25 -31.60 -4.21 13.28
N LYS A 26 -31.50 -3.03 13.90
CA LYS A 26 -30.30 -2.61 14.62
C LYS A 26 -29.91 -3.61 15.70
N GLN A 27 -30.87 -4.05 16.52
CA GLN A 27 -30.64 -5.00 17.61
C GLN A 27 -30.11 -6.34 17.08
N GLU A 28 -30.67 -6.84 15.99
CA GLU A 28 -30.18 -8.06 15.33
C GLU A 28 -28.77 -7.88 14.80
N SER A 29 -28.46 -6.75 14.15
CA SER A 29 -27.10 -6.45 13.68
C SER A 29 -26.08 -6.36 14.80
N ILE A 30 -26.45 -5.77 15.93
CA ILE A 30 -25.61 -5.75 17.15
C ILE A 30 -25.39 -7.17 17.67
N ALA A 31 -26.43 -8.00 17.69
CA ALA A 31 -26.32 -9.38 18.13
C ALA A 31 -25.43 -10.21 17.20
N ILE A 32 -25.58 -10.06 15.88
CA ILE A 32 -24.71 -10.68 14.86
C ILE A 32 -23.26 -10.25 15.06
N HIS A 33 -22.99 -8.94 15.18
CA HIS A 33 -21.64 -8.43 15.40
C HIS A 33 -21.06 -9.01 16.69
N SER A 34 -21.84 -9.02 17.77
CA SER A 34 -21.41 -9.55 19.07
C SER A 34 -21.07 -11.03 18.97
N LEU A 35 -21.87 -11.84 18.27
CA LEU A 35 -21.59 -13.26 18.04
C LEU A 35 -20.32 -13.47 17.21
N LEU A 36 -20.12 -12.71 16.13
CA LEU A 36 -19.01 -12.95 15.19
C LEU A 36 -17.67 -12.33 15.63
N PHE A 37 -17.71 -11.26 16.41
CA PHE A 37 -16.55 -10.41 16.73
C PHE A 37 -16.48 -10.06 18.22
N ASN A 38 -16.55 -11.07 19.09
CA ASN A 38 -16.40 -10.88 20.52
C ASN A 38 -14.94 -10.65 20.94
N ASN A 39 -14.76 -9.90 22.03
CA ASN A 39 -13.47 -9.73 22.69
C ASN A 39 -13.22 -10.80 23.77
N GLU A 40 -14.30 -11.31 24.37
CA GLU A 40 -14.23 -12.35 25.39
C GLU A 40 -14.35 -13.73 24.74
N THR A 41 -13.27 -14.50 24.82
CA THR A 41 -13.13 -15.80 24.16
C THR A 41 -12.48 -16.80 25.10
N LEU A 42 -12.69 -18.09 24.83
CA LEU A 42 -11.99 -19.16 25.52
C LEU A 42 -10.85 -19.69 24.66
N THR A 43 -9.75 -20.06 25.30
CA THR A 43 -8.66 -20.76 24.62
C THR A 43 -9.06 -22.20 24.32
N ARG A 44 -8.53 -22.75 23.22
CA ARG A 44 -8.65 -24.18 22.87
C ARG A 44 -8.42 -25.10 24.07
N ARG A 45 -7.34 -24.85 24.81
CA ARG A 45 -6.98 -25.65 26.00
C ARG A 45 -8.08 -25.64 27.05
N LYS A 46 -8.64 -24.46 27.36
CA LYS A 46 -9.68 -24.32 28.39
C LYS A 46 -10.97 -25.03 28.00
N ILE A 47 -11.45 -24.86 26.76
CA ILE A 47 -12.65 -25.55 26.29
C ILE A 47 -12.45 -27.06 26.30
N LEU A 48 -11.37 -27.55 25.68
CA LEU A 48 -11.11 -28.98 25.60
C LEU A 48 -10.89 -29.63 26.97
N SER A 49 -10.35 -28.90 27.95
CA SER A 49 -10.22 -29.43 29.33
C SER A 49 -11.58 -29.62 29.99
N ILE A 50 -12.50 -28.67 29.83
CA ILE A 50 -13.87 -28.77 30.36
C ILE A 50 -14.62 -29.91 29.67
N VAL A 51 -14.51 -30.02 28.34
CA VAL A 51 -15.15 -31.09 27.57
C VAL A 51 -14.55 -32.47 27.91
N ALA A 52 -13.22 -32.57 28.07
CA ALA A 52 -12.54 -33.79 28.50
C ALA A 52 -13.06 -34.29 29.85
N GLU A 53 -13.21 -33.39 30.81
CA GLU A 53 -13.77 -33.70 32.13
C GLU A 53 -15.21 -34.21 32.03
N GLN A 54 -16.06 -33.55 31.23
CA GLN A 54 -17.45 -33.95 31.05
C GLN A 54 -17.64 -35.27 30.29
N LEU A 55 -16.73 -35.60 29.37
CA LEU A 55 -16.75 -36.85 28.61
C LEU A 55 -16.01 -38.01 29.31
N GLU A 56 -15.37 -37.74 30.45
CA GLU A 56 -14.50 -38.69 31.15
C GLU A 56 -13.36 -39.24 30.24
N VAL A 57 -12.84 -38.40 29.34
CA VAL A 57 -11.76 -38.74 28.40
C VAL A 57 -10.51 -37.91 28.72
N PRO A 58 -9.28 -38.46 28.64
CA PRO A 58 -8.07 -37.67 28.85
C PRO A 58 -7.97 -36.50 27.85
N TYR A 59 -7.59 -35.32 28.35
CA TYR A 59 -7.40 -34.11 27.53
C TYR A 59 -6.51 -34.37 26.30
N ASP A 60 -5.40 -35.09 26.47
CA ASP A 60 -4.44 -35.35 25.40
C ASP A 60 -5.06 -36.16 24.24
N VAL A 61 -6.02 -37.03 24.55
CA VAL A 61 -6.75 -37.80 23.52
C VAL A 61 -7.60 -36.84 22.70
N LEU A 62 -8.45 -36.02 23.33
CA LEU A 62 -9.28 -35.05 22.60
C LEU A 62 -8.43 -34.02 21.85
N ALA A 63 -7.34 -33.54 22.46
CA ALA A 63 -6.43 -32.59 21.84
C ALA A 63 -5.71 -33.17 20.61
N SER A 64 -5.59 -34.49 20.49
CA SER A 64 -4.96 -35.18 19.35
C SER A 64 -5.89 -35.41 18.15
N LEU A 65 -7.21 -35.27 18.32
CA LEU A 65 -8.20 -35.58 17.27
C LEU A 65 -8.27 -34.55 16.15
N GLY A 66 -7.77 -33.33 16.36
CA GLY A 66 -7.73 -32.32 15.30
C GLY A 66 -7.32 -30.93 15.78
N ASP A 67 -6.79 -30.15 14.85
CA ASP A 67 -6.37 -28.77 15.11
C ASP A 67 -7.57 -27.80 15.11
N ASP A 68 -8.59 -28.06 14.26
CA ASP A 68 -9.83 -27.28 14.26
C ASP A 68 -10.76 -27.73 15.39
N THR A 69 -10.65 -27.03 16.51
CA THR A 69 -11.42 -27.31 17.72
C THR A 69 -12.90 -27.05 17.53
N ALA A 70 -13.30 -26.06 16.73
CA ALA A 70 -14.72 -25.81 16.50
C ALA A 70 -15.34 -26.95 15.70
N SER A 71 -14.64 -27.45 14.69
CA SER A 71 -15.09 -28.58 13.88
C SER A 71 -15.15 -29.89 14.69
N LEU A 72 -14.18 -30.12 15.58
CA LEU A 72 -14.19 -31.27 16.47
C LEU A 72 -15.40 -31.24 17.42
N LEU A 73 -15.69 -30.07 18.01
CA LEU A 73 -16.80 -29.95 18.96
C LEU A 73 -18.17 -29.98 18.27
N SER A 74 -18.26 -29.53 17.01
CA SER A 74 -19.50 -29.55 16.24
C SER A 74 -19.88 -30.93 15.74
N SER A 75 -18.93 -31.86 15.55
CA SER A 75 -19.21 -33.19 14.97
C SER A 75 -20.13 -34.07 15.83
N GLU A 76 -20.21 -33.80 17.13
CA GLU A 76 -21.15 -34.48 18.04
C GLU A 76 -22.60 -33.97 17.91
N SER A 77 -22.81 -32.89 17.15
CA SER A 77 -24.13 -32.30 16.93
C SER A 77 -24.82 -32.96 15.74
N SER A 78 -26.03 -33.49 15.95
CA SER A 78 -26.74 -34.22 14.89
C SER A 78 -27.36 -33.30 13.84
N ALA A 79 -27.21 -33.64 12.56
CA ALA A 79 -27.84 -32.91 11.45
C ALA A 79 -29.38 -32.84 11.53
N SER A 80 -30.03 -33.75 12.28
CA SER A 80 -31.48 -33.75 12.48
C SER A 80 -31.95 -32.74 13.54
N ASN A 81 -31.04 -32.24 14.38
CA ASN A 81 -31.36 -31.23 15.38
C ASN A 81 -31.49 -29.86 14.70
N ARG A 82 -32.65 -29.23 14.81
CA ARG A 82 -32.82 -27.84 14.37
C ARG A 82 -32.83 -26.95 15.58
N SER A 83 -31.84 -26.08 15.70
CA SER A 83 -31.89 -25.03 16.70
C SER A 83 -33.10 -24.14 16.44
N THR A 84 -33.90 -23.89 17.48
CA THR A 84 -34.96 -22.87 17.45
C THR A 84 -34.47 -21.53 18.01
N TRP A 85 -33.17 -21.41 18.25
CA TRP A 85 -32.58 -20.26 18.91
C TRP A 85 -32.70 -18.99 18.06
N THR A 86 -33.07 -17.92 18.76
CA THR A 86 -32.83 -16.56 18.31
C THR A 86 -31.35 -16.21 18.46
N LEU A 87 -30.93 -15.07 17.92
CA LEU A 87 -29.57 -14.57 18.12
C LEU A 87 -29.27 -14.28 19.61
N ASP A 88 -30.27 -13.80 20.36
CA ASP A 88 -30.13 -13.50 21.79
C ASP A 88 -30.00 -14.77 22.64
N ASP A 89 -30.73 -15.83 22.29
CA ASP A 89 -30.55 -17.15 22.92
C ASP A 89 -29.12 -17.65 22.71
N ALA A 90 -28.61 -17.56 21.47
CA ALA A 90 -27.25 -17.97 21.15
C ALA A 90 -26.19 -17.15 21.89
N LEU A 91 -26.39 -15.82 22.04
CA LEU A 91 -25.53 -14.96 22.84
C LEU A 91 -25.52 -15.36 24.31
N THR A 92 -26.70 -15.61 24.89
CA THR A 92 -26.85 -16.02 26.28
C THR A 92 -26.12 -17.34 26.54
N VAL A 93 -26.29 -18.32 25.65
CA VAL A 93 -25.59 -19.60 25.72
C VAL A 93 -24.08 -19.42 25.57
N ARG A 94 -23.63 -18.61 24.61
CA ARG A 94 -22.21 -18.31 24.42
C ARG A 94 -21.60 -17.70 25.67
N ASP A 95 -22.24 -16.72 26.29
CA ASP A 95 -21.73 -16.05 27.49
C ASP A 95 -21.70 -17.01 28.70
N ALA A 96 -22.67 -17.92 28.80
CA ALA A 96 -22.63 -19.03 29.74
C ALA A 96 -21.43 -19.97 29.49
N ILE A 97 -21.13 -20.28 28.22
CA ILE A 97 -19.95 -21.08 27.86
C ILE A 97 -18.66 -20.35 28.25
N VAL A 98 -18.51 -19.07 27.88
CA VAL A 98 -17.31 -18.27 28.15
C VAL A 98 -17.05 -18.11 29.65
N SER A 99 -18.11 -17.99 30.46
CA SER A 99 -18.02 -17.99 31.92
C SER A 99 -17.72 -19.37 32.53
N GLY A 100 -17.71 -20.43 31.73
CA GLY A 100 -17.43 -21.81 32.15
C GLY A 100 -18.65 -22.57 32.68
N SER A 101 -19.85 -21.99 32.54
CA SER A 101 -21.11 -22.55 33.03
C SER A 101 -21.89 -23.21 31.89
N PHE A 102 -21.43 -24.36 31.39
CA PHE A 102 -22.11 -25.10 30.34
C PHE A 102 -21.96 -26.62 30.45
N ASP A 103 -22.93 -27.35 29.88
CA ASP A 103 -22.89 -28.80 29.70
C ASP A 103 -22.81 -29.13 28.19
N TYR A 104 -21.66 -29.67 27.77
CA TYR A 104 -21.33 -29.95 26.38
C TYR A 104 -22.31 -30.94 25.74
N LEU A 105 -22.62 -32.04 26.42
CA LEU A 105 -23.51 -33.10 25.91
C LEU A 105 -24.95 -32.63 25.75
N SER A 106 -25.44 -31.77 26.64
CA SER A 106 -26.77 -31.16 26.49
C SER A 106 -26.79 -30.14 25.37
N LEU A 107 -25.72 -29.38 25.16
CA LEU A 107 -25.63 -28.40 24.08
C LEU A 107 -25.55 -29.05 22.70
N SER A 108 -24.75 -30.10 22.52
CA SER A 108 -24.63 -30.79 21.22
C SER A 108 -25.95 -31.38 20.73
N LYS A 109 -26.85 -31.74 21.66
CA LYS A 109 -28.19 -32.25 21.35
C LYS A 109 -29.20 -31.16 20.94
N GLN A 110 -28.89 -29.88 21.15
CA GLN A 110 -29.82 -28.77 20.89
C GLN A 110 -29.68 -28.14 19.51
N MET A 111 -28.62 -28.46 18.76
CA MET A 111 -28.30 -27.79 17.51
C MET A 111 -27.74 -28.77 16.47
N ASN A 112 -27.77 -28.39 15.19
CA ASN A 112 -27.06 -29.14 14.15
C ASN A 112 -25.58 -28.75 14.12
N GLU A 113 -24.81 -29.49 13.32
CA GLU A 113 -23.38 -29.27 13.12
C GLU A 113 -23.04 -27.84 12.63
N ILE A 114 -23.83 -27.25 11.72
CA ILE A 114 -23.57 -25.90 11.18
C ILE A 114 -23.78 -24.83 12.26
N ASP A 115 -24.86 -24.95 13.03
CA ASP A 115 -25.16 -24.09 14.17
C ASP A 115 -24.04 -24.20 15.24
N ALA A 116 -23.65 -25.42 15.58
CA ALA A 116 -22.56 -25.70 16.52
C ALA A 116 -21.23 -25.12 16.04
N MET A 117 -20.93 -25.24 14.75
CA MET A 117 -19.71 -24.69 14.15
C MET A 117 -19.63 -23.18 14.38
N LEU A 118 -20.68 -22.42 14.07
CA LEU A 118 -20.72 -20.98 14.31
C LEU A 118 -20.58 -20.66 15.81
N LEU A 119 -21.30 -21.38 16.69
CA LEU A 119 -21.23 -21.14 18.13
C LEU A 119 -19.81 -21.37 18.68
N TRP A 120 -19.18 -22.50 18.37
CA TRP A 120 -17.84 -22.80 18.86
C TRP A 120 -16.78 -21.87 18.30
N ARG A 121 -16.90 -21.47 17.02
CA ARG A 121 -16.03 -20.44 16.44
C ARG A 121 -16.19 -19.10 17.16
N SER A 122 -17.42 -18.70 17.49
CA SER A 122 -17.69 -17.51 18.32
C SER A 122 -17.02 -17.61 19.69
N VAL A 123 -17.21 -18.72 20.42
CA VAL A 123 -16.59 -18.93 21.74
C VAL A 123 -15.05 -18.90 21.67
N LEU A 124 -14.47 -19.45 20.60
CA LEU A 124 -13.01 -19.51 20.38
C LEU A 124 -12.42 -18.23 19.77
N GLY A 125 -13.23 -17.23 19.42
CA GLY A 125 -12.77 -16.01 18.72
C GLY A 125 -12.30 -16.25 17.29
N GLN A 126 -12.70 -17.37 16.69
CA GLN A 126 -12.32 -17.73 15.33
C GLN A 126 -13.23 -17.03 14.33
N ARG A 127 -12.64 -16.12 13.55
CA ARG A 127 -13.37 -15.31 12.57
C ARG A 127 -13.73 -16.14 11.33
N MET A 128 -15.01 -16.14 10.96
CA MET A 128 -15.47 -16.71 9.68
C MET A 128 -15.53 -15.68 8.56
N ILE A 129 -15.88 -14.45 8.89
CA ILE A 129 -15.91 -13.31 7.98
C ILE A 129 -15.13 -12.14 8.61
N THR A 130 -14.88 -11.08 7.84
CA THR A 130 -14.30 -9.86 8.40
C THR A 130 -15.40 -8.90 8.88
N PRO A 131 -15.11 -8.02 9.87
CA PRO A 131 -16.06 -6.97 10.25
C PRO A 131 -16.47 -6.07 9.08
N PHE A 132 -15.54 -5.80 8.16
CA PHE A 132 -15.83 -5.05 6.94
C PHE A 132 -16.85 -5.76 6.04
N THR A 133 -16.73 -7.08 5.88
CA THR A 133 -17.71 -7.90 5.15
C THR A 133 -19.10 -7.79 5.78
N LEU A 134 -19.19 -7.86 7.12
CA LEU A 134 -20.45 -7.68 7.84
C LEU A 134 -21.05 -6.29 7.57
N LEU A 135 -20.29 -5.23 7.84
CA LEU A 135 -20.77 -3.83 7.68
C LEU A 135 -21.22 -3.55 6.25
N LYS A 136 -20.49 -4.04 5.24
CA LYS A 136 -20.86 -3.93 3.83
C LYS A 136 -22.17 -4.68 3.51
N SER A 137 -22.39 -5.82 4.14
CA SER A 137 -23.64 -6.59 3.95
C SER A 137 -24.86 -5.92 4.60
N ILE A 138 -24.67 -5.17 5.69
CA ILE A 138 -25.71 -4.38 6.35
C ILE A 138 -26.08 -3.14 5.51
N ALA A 139 -25.11 -2.53 4.85
CA ALA A 139 -25.30 -1.32 4.04
C ALA A 139 -24.88 -1.52 2.57
N PRO A 140 -25.62 -2.35 1.80
CA PRO A 140 -25.26 -2.69 0.42
C PRO A 140 -25.37 -1.50 -0.55
N ASP A 141 -26.14 -0.47 -0.19
CA ASP A 141 -26.31 0.78 -0.93
C ASP A 141 -25.16 1.78 -0.71
N MET A 142 -24.30 1.53 0.28
CA MET A 142 -23.21 2.42 0.65
C MET A 142 -21.92 2.07 -0.08
N SER A 143 -21.15 3.11 -0.47
CA SER A 143 -19.81 2.88 -1.03
C SER A 143 -18.93 2.15 0.00
N PRO A 144 -18.19 1.10 -0.40
CA PRO A 144 -17.20 0.43 0.45
C PRO A 144 -16.18 1.41 1.05
N ASP A 145 -15.87 2.50 0.34
CA ASP A 145 -14.92 3.51 0.78
C ASP A 145 -15.42 4.29 1.99
N VAL A 146 -16.73 4.55 2.10
CA VAL A 146 -17.33 5.23 3.28
C VAL A 146 -17.15 4.37 4.53
N ILE A 147 -17.38 3.06 4.41
CA ILE A 147 -17.23 2.10 5.51
C ILE A 147 -15.75 1.99 5.87
N SER A 148 -14.87 1.82 4.87
CA SER A 148 -13.42 1.74 5.08
C SER A 148 -12.88 3.03 5.72
N SER A 149 -13.37 4.19 5.26
CA SER A 149 -12.91 5.48 5.72
C SER A 149 -13.38 5.83 7.12
N SER A 150 -14.60 5.41 7.48
CA SER A 150 -15.12 5.58 8.85
C SER A 150 -14.36 4.74 9.88
N ARG A 151 -13.86 3.56 9.51
CA ARG A 151 -13.15 2.63 10.40
C ARG A 151 -11.74 3.08 10.83
N SER A 152 -11.20 4.20 10.32
CA SER A 152 -9.94 4.73 10.89
C SER A 152 -10.11 5.51 12.17
N PHE A 153 -11.33 5.95 12.47
CA PHE A 153 -11.60 6.79 13.65
C PHE A 153 -12.81 6.31 14.46
N LEU A 154 -13.61 5.38 13.92
CA LEU A 154 -14.68 4.70 14.63
C LEU A 154 -14.37 3.21 14.78
N THR A 155 -14.80 2.63 15.89
CA THR A 155 -14.85 1.18 16.08
C THR A 155 -15.93 0.55 15.17
N ASP A 156 -15.81 -0.75 14.91
CA ASP A 156 -16.77 -1.48 14.07
C ASP A 156 -18.22 -1.35 14.60
N MET A 157 -18.39 -1.34 15.93
CA MET A 157 -19.70 -1.11 16.58
C MET A 157 -20.22 0.31 16.44
N GLU A 158 -19.36 1.33 16.50
CA GLU A 158 -19.77 2.72 16.26
C GLU A 158 -20.20 2.94 14.81
N VAL A 159 -19.48 2.33 13.85
CA VAL A 159 -19.88 2.33 12.43
C VAL A 159 -21.23 1.64 12.27
N LEU A 160 -21.42 0.46 12.89
CA LEU A 160 -22.69 -0.26 12.86
C LEU A 160 -23.83 0.58 13.42
N CYS A 161 -23.66 1.20 14.58
CA CYS A 161 -24.68 2.08 15.16
C CYS A 161 -24.98 3.29 14.26
N ALA A 162 -23.94 3.92 13.68
CA ALA A 162 -24.11 5.03 12.76
C ALA A 162 -24.90 4.66 11.49
N LEU A 163 -24.76 3.43 10.97
CA LEU A 163 -25.52 2.98 9.81
C LEU A 163 -27.04 2.99 10.03
N TYR A 164 -27.48 2.77 11.27
CA TYR A 164 -28.90 2.73 11.65
C TYR A 164 -29.40 4.06 12.23
N ASP A 165 -28.62 4.70 13.11
CA ASP A 165 -29.08 5.86 13.87
C ASP A 165 -28.88 7.16 13.09
N ASP A 166 -27.69 7.34 12.53
CA ASP A 166 -27.27 8.60 11.95
C ASP A 166 -26.08 8.39 11.01
N ARG A 167 -26.38 8.19 9.72
CA ARG A 167 -25.38 8.00 8.67
C ARG A 167 -24.48 9.23 8.49
N SER A 168 -24.91 10.40 8.94
CA SER A 168 -24.08 11.61 8.89
C SER A 168 -22.86 11.51 9.79
N LYS A 169 -22.80 10.57 10.75
CA LYS A 169 -21.62 10.28 11.58
C LYS A 169 -20.51 9.55 10.82
N LEU A 170 -20.84 8.89 9.72
CA LEU A 170 -19.84 8.27 8.84
C LEU A 170 -19.07 9.34 8.06
N LEU A 171 -17.88 8.98 7.60
CA LEU A 171 -17.07 9.83 6.74
C LEU A 171 -17.31 9.42 5.29
N ASP A 172 -17.90 10.33 4.51
CA ASP A 172 -17.83 10.24 3.06
C ASP A 172 -16.49 10.84 2.61
N PRO A 173 -15.57 10.06 2.02
CA PRO A 173 -14.30 10.57 1.51
C PRO A 173 -14.44 11.75 0.54
N LYS A 174 -15.56 11.81 -0.18
CA LYS A 174 -15.81 12.87 -1.16
C LYS A 174 -16.22 14.20 -0.50
N LYS A 175 -16.57 14.17 0.78
CA LYS A 175 -17.02 15.31 1.60
C LYS A 175 -16.13 15.46 2.82
N TRP A 176 -14.83 15.27 2.63
CA TRP A 176 -13.84 15.29 3.70
C TRP A 176 -13.82 16.64 4.45
N ASP A 177 -14.19 17.72 3.74
CA ASP A 177 -14.29 19.08 4.24
C ASP A 177 -15.38 19.26 5.31
N GLU A 178 -16.41 18.42 5.33
CA GLU A 178 -17.43 18.43 6.39
C GLU A 178 -16.87 17.90 7.73
N LYS A 179 -15.79 17.11 7.69
CA LYS A 179 -15.14 16.49 8.87
C LYS A 179 -13.62 16.39 8.70
N PRO A 180 -12.88 17.50 8.73
CA PRO A 180 -11.45 17.53 8.43
C PRO A 180 -10.62 16.65 9.38
N ASN A 181 -10.97 16.59 10.68
CA ASN A 181 -10.29 15.73 11.66
C ASN A 181 -10.36 14.24 11.32
N ALA A 182 -11.47 13.79 10.71
CA ALA A 182 -11.64 12.40 10.28
C ALA A 182 -10.83 12.09 9.00
N ALA A 183 -10.46 13.12 8.26
CA ALA A 183 -9.69 13.05 7.02
C ALA A 183 -8.16 13.15 7.22
N LEU A 184 -7.68 13.21 8.48
CA LEU A 184 -6.25 13.28 8.84
C LEU A 184 -5.52 11.95 8.61
N ARG A 185 -5.40 11.54 7.35
CA ARG A 185 -4.68 10.36 6.93
C ARG A 185 -3.49 10.77 6.06
N PRO A 186 -2.26 10.39 6.43
CA PRO A 186 -1.10 10.59 5.58
C PRO A 186 -1.32 9.98 4.20
N ARG A 187 -1.37 10.83 3.17
CA ARG A 187 -1.45 10.37 1.78
C ARG A 187 -0.21 9.57 1.46
N ARG A 188 -0.41 8.45 0.77
CA ARG A 188 0.69 7.64 0.26
C ARG A 188 1.25 8.29 -0.99
N TRP A 189 2.54 8.10 -1.21
CA TRP A 189 3.20 8.46 -2.46
C TRP A 189 3.55 7.21 -3.23
N LEU A 190 3.38 7.28 -4.54
CA LEU A 190 3.78 6.21 -5.42
C LEU A 190 5.26 6.36 -5.80
N PRO A 191 6.05 5.29 -5.83
CA PRO A 191 7.35 5.34 -6.46
C PRO A 191 7.21 5.76 -7.92
N TRP A 192 8.01 6.71 -8.37
CA TRP A 192 8.07 7.09 -9.77
C TRP A 192 8.81 6.00 -10.55
N LYS A 193 8.10 5.38 -11.49
CA LYS A 193 8.60 4.33 -12.37
C LYS A 193 8.47 4.80 -13.81
N SER A 194 9.08 4.08 -14.74
CA SER A 194 8.99 4.30 -16.20
C SER A 194 7.54 4.41 -16.72
N ASN A 195 6.57 3.84 -16.01
CA ASN A 195 5.16 3.78 -16.38
C ASN A 195 4.33 4.92 -15.76
N ALA A 196 4.96 5.79 -14.97
CA ALA A 196 4.27 6.93 -14.38
C ALA A 196 3.81 7.90 -15.48
N PRO A 197 2.80 8.74 -15.21
CA PRO A 197 2.29 9.67 -16.20
C PRO A 197 3.40 10.58 -16.73
N VAL A 198 3.51 10.68 -18.05
CA VAL A 198 4.51 11.52 -18.73
C VAL A 198 4.19 13.02 -18.57
N GLU A 199 2.94 13.36 -18.27
CA GLU A 199 2.44 14.75 -18.19
C GLU A 199 2.73 15.46 -16.85
N MET A 200 3.83 15.10 -16.17
CA MET A 200 4.25 15.85 -14.99
C MET A 200 4.78 17.22 -15.44
N THR A 201 4.29 18.28 -14.80
CA THR A 201 4.70 19.66 -15.10
C THR A 201 5.42 20.34 -13.94
N HIS A 202 5.27 19.81 -12.73
CA HIS A 202 5.81 20.40 -11.52
C HIS A 202 6.50 19.36 -10.62
N TYR A 203 7.45 19.83 -9.83
CA TYR A 203 8.12 19.05 -8.79
C TYR A 203 8.23 19.84 -7.49
N GLN A 204 8.44 19.14 -6.37
CA GLN A 204 8.74 19.69 -5.05
C GLN A 204 10.00 18.99 -4.52
N GLU A 205 10.92 19.76 -3.95
CA GLU A 205 11.98 19.21 -3.11
C GLU A 205 11.45 19.10 -1.68
N VAL A 206 11.50 17.90 -1.13
CA VAL A 206 11.05 17.63 0.24
C VAL A 206 12.19 17.00 1.04
N PRO A 207 12.30 17.31 2.35
CA PRO A 207 13.26 16.64 3.21
C PRO A 207 12.91 15.14 3.31
N LYS A 208 13.91 14.32 3.64
CA LYS A 208 13.65 12.92 3.97
C LYS A 208 12.88 12.86 5.28
N GLY A 209 11.72 12.21 5.31
CA GLY A 209 10.93 12.11 6.54
C GLY A 209 9.58 11.45 6.36
N LYS A 210 8.88 11.32 7.49
CA LYS A 210 7.50 10.83 7.55
C LYS A 210 6.54 11.99 7.28
N VAL A 211 5.50 11.72 6.48
CA VAL A 211 4.38 12.64 6.26
C VAL A 211 3.49 12.69 7.50
N THR A 212 3.16 13.89 7.96
CA THR A 212 2.19 14.14 9.02
C THR A 212 1.08 15.06 8.52
N LEU A 213 -0.15 14.87 9.01
CA LEU A 213 -1.22 15.85 8.82
C LEU A 213 -1.71 16.36 10.17
N GLU A 214 -1.99 17.65 10.20
CA GLU A 214 -2.61 18.34 11.33
C GLU A 214 -3.80 19.15 10.82
N TYR A 215 -4.85 19.27 11.63
CA TYR A 215 -5.93 20.22 11.39
C TYR A 215 -5.71 21.41 12.31
N ASP A 216 -5.59 22.58 11.71
CA ASP A 216 -5.50 23.85 12.38
C ASP A 216 -6.92 24.44 12.48
N GLU A 217 -7.52 24.32 13.66
CA GLU A 217 -8.89 24.78 13.92
C GLU A 217 -9.03 26.31 13.82
N GLU A 218 -7.99 27.06 14.16
CA GLU A 218 -8.04 28.53 14.12
C GLU A 218 -8.08 29.05 12.68
N ARG A 219 -7.35 28.37 11.78
CA ARG A 219 -7.25 28.75 10.36
C ARG A 219 -8.22 27.96 9.48
N ASP A 220 -8.88 26.94 10.02
CA ASP A 220 -9.78 26.02 9.32
C ASP A 220 -9.10 25.36 8.10
N VAL A 221 -7.90 24.81 8.33
CA VAL A 221 -7.07 24.17 7.30
C VAL A 221 -6.46 22.87 7.76
N VAL A 222 -6.33 21.92 6.84
CA VAL A 222 -5.53 20.73 7.02
C VAL A 222 -4.15 20.98 6.43
N ILE A 223 -3.08 20.74 7.20
CA ILE A 223 -1.69 21.00 6.79
C ILE A 223 -0.97 19.65 6.69
N GLU A 224 -0.37 19.38 5.53
CA GLU A 224 0.51 18.24 5.30
C GLU A 224 1.97 18.70 5.45
N ARG A 225 2.73 18.03 6.31
CA ARG A 225 4.15 18.34 6.56
C ARG A 225 5.05 17.12 6.37
N VAL A 226 6.32 17.40 6.06
CA VAL A 226 7.43 16.46 6.16
C VAL A 226 8.52 17.09 7.02
N GLY A 227 8.68 16.60 8.24
CA GLY A 227 9.44 17.34 9.25
C GLY A 227 8.77 18.69 9.53
N ASN A 228 9.52 19.78 9.38
CA ASN A 228 8.99 21.14 9.59
C ASN A 228 8.51 21.82 8.29
N VAL A 229 8.64 21.14 7.15
CA VAL A 229 8.34 21.73 5.83
C VAL A 229 6.89 21.42 5.45
N VAL A 230 6.10 22.44 5.13
CA VAL A 230 4.74 22.31 4.58
C VAL A 230 4.82 21.83 3.14
N THR A 231 4.16 20.72 2.84
CA THR A 231 4.16 20.11 1.50
C THR A 231 2.83 20.22 0.77
N ASP A 232 1.72 20.36 1.51
CA ASP A 232 0.39 20.64 0.99
C ASP A 232 -0.46 21.28 2.09
N VAL A 233 -1.51 22.00 1.69
CA VAL A 233 -2.51 22.58 2.59
C VAL A 233 -3.88 22.40 1.95
N ALA A 234 -4.90 22.06 2.72
CA ALA A 234 -6.26 21.92 2.26
C ALA A 234 -7.21 22.85 3.05
N PHE A 235 -8.04 23.60 2.32
CA PHE A 235 -9.02 24.51 2.91
C PHE A 235 -10.39 23.85 2.88
N THR A 236 -11.00 23.66 4.05
CA THR A 236 -12.34 23.06 4.18
C THR A 236 -13.41 23.90 3.47
N GLN A 237 -13.34 25.23 3.56
CA GLN A 237 -14.28 26.13 2.89
C GLN A 237 -14.08 26.21 1.36
N GLN A 238 -12.96 25.70 0.85
CA GLN A 238 -12.59 25.79 -0.57
C GLN A 238 -11.91 24.48 -1.03
N PRO A 239 -12.60 23.33 -0.97
CA PRO A 239 -11.99 22.01 -1.18
C PRO A 239 -11.57 21.78 -2.63
N THR A 240 -12.09 22.58 -3.56
CA THR A 240 -11.85 22.46 -5.01
C THR A 240 -10.57 23.15 -5.48
N LEU A 241 -9.89 23.95 -4.64
CA LEU A 241 -8.65 24.63 -5.02
C LEU A 241 -7.56 23.62 -5.37
N GLY A 242 -6.78 23.91 -6.42
CA GLY A 242 -5.60 23.11 -6.78
C GLY A 242 -4.40 23.39 -5.87
N LEU A 243 -3.38 22.51 -5.88
CA LEU A 243 -2.23 22.61 -4.96
C LEU A 243 -1.55 24.00 -4.97
N LEU A 244 -1.29 24.55 -6.17
CA LEU A 244 -0.62 25.84 -6.33
C LEU A 244 -1.42 26.98 -5.68
N GLU A 245 -2.73 26.97 -5.84
CA GLU A 245 -3.63 27.99 -5.29
C GLU A 245 -3.70 27.88 -3.77
N ARG A 246 -3.78 26.65 -3.24
CA ARG A 246 -3.81 26.39 -1.79
C ARG A 246 -2.52 26.83 -1.12
N MET A 247 -1.36 26.47 -1.68
CA MET A 247 -0.05 26.87 -1.15
C MET A 247 0.11 28.40 -1.16
N LYS A 248 -0.26 29.06 -2.26
CA LYS A 248 -0.22 30.53 -2.35
C LYS A 248 -1.11 31.20 -1.31
N LYS A 249 -2.36 30.74 -1.18
CA LYS A 249 -3.33 31.27 -0.21
C LYS A 249 -2.84 31.09 1.22
N TYR A 250 -2.29 29.92 1.56
CA TYR A 250 -1.76 29.65 2.89
C TYR A 250 -0.57 30.55 3.22
N ASN A 251 0.38 30.72 2.29
CA ASN A 251 1.50 31.64 2.44
C ASN A 251 1.03 33.09 2.65
N ASP A 252 -0.02 33.52 1.94
CA ASP A 252 -0.59 34.86 2.11
C ASP A 252 -1.24 35.06 3.49
N MET A 253 -1.82 34.00 4.08
CA MET A 253 -2.36 34.02 5.45
C MET A 253 -1.27 33.98 6.53
N THR A 254 -0.13 33.37 6.22
CA THR A 254 0.95 33.09 7.17
C THR A 254 2.20 33.92 6.91
N ARG A 255 2.10 35.06 6.20
CA ARG A 255 3.25 35.93 5.83
C ARG A 255 4.16 36.39 6.98
N HIS A 256 3.73 36.22 8.23
CA HIS A 256 4.48 36.54 9.44
C HIS A 256 4.99 35.31 10.21
N SER A 257 4.72 34.09 9.74
CA SER A 257 5.28 32.86 10.30
C SER A 257 6.61 32.52 9.63
N GLU A 258 7.48 31.83 10.36
CA GLU A 258 8.75 31.30 9.86
C GLU A 258 8.57 29.91 9.22
N GLU A 259 7.38 29.61 8.69
CA GLU A 259 7.09 28.29 8.14
C GLU A 259 7.76 28.07 6.79
N GLU A 260 8.55 26.99 6.69
CA GLU A 260 9.17 26.59 5.46
C GLU A 260 8.16 25.83 4.58
N MET A 261 8.08 26.18 3.29
CA MET A 261 7.15 25.57 2.35
C MET A 261 7.91 24.94 1.18
N ALA A 262 7.59 23.69 0.86
CA ALA A 262 8.06 23.02 -0.34
C ALA A 262 7.23 23.50 -1.54
N TRP A 263 7.63 24.61 -2.16
CA TRP A 263 6.91 25.18 -3.30
C TRP A 263 6.95 24.25 -4.52
N PRO A 264 5.79 23.94 -5.16
CA PRO A 264 5.81 23.30 -6.46
C PRO A 264 6.44 24.24 -7.50
N GLN A 265 7.45 23.74 -8.20
CA GLN A 265 8.19 24.46 -9.24
C GLN A 265 8.03 23.76 -10.58
N GLN A 266 8.12 24.49 -11.69
CA GLN A 266 8.14 23.86 -13.01
C GLN A 266 9.31 22.88 -13.13
N ILE A 267 9.05 21.73 -13.74
CA ILE A 267 10.07 20.72 -13.99
C ILE A 267 11.15 21.31 -14.91
N PRO A 268 12.43 21.31 -14.48
CA PRO A 268 13.55 21.69 -15.35
C PRO A 268 13.92 20.50 -16.27
N SER A 269 15.17 20.42 -16.73
CA SER A 269 15.65 19.21 -17.41
C SER A 269 15.75 18.02 -16.44
N TRP A 270 15.64 16.80 -16.97
CA TRP A 270 15.88 15.56 -16.22
C TRP A 270 17.25 15.56 -15.52
N GLU A 271 18.29 16.02 -16.21
CA GLU A 271 19.63 16.21 -15.66
C GLU A 271 19.63 17.08 -14.38
N SER A 272 18.81 18.13 -14.34
CA SER A 272 18.70 19.00 -13.18
C SER A 272 17.99 18.32 -12.01
N ILE A 273 17.00 17.47 -12.28
CA ILE A 273 16.23 16.73 -11.27
C ILE A 273 17.10 15.64 -10.62
N ILE A 274 17.77 14.82 -11.43
CA ILE A 274 18.52 13.66 -10.91
C ILE A 274 19.70 14.10 -10.03
N LYS A 275 20.28 15.28 -10.30
CA LYS A 275 21.41 15.83 -9.55
C LYS A 275 21.04 16.54 -8.24
N LYS A 276 19.76 16.68 -7.89
CA LYS A 276 19.37 17.28 -6.58
C LYS A 276 19.84 16.40 -5.42
N GLU A 277 20.01 16.95 -4.22
CA GLU A 277 20.37 16.15 -3.03
C GLU A 277 19.13 15.64 -2.27
N GLY A 278 18.02 16.39 -2.34
CA GLY A 278 16.78 16.07 -1.63
C GLY A 278 15.93 14.97 -2.27
N THR A 279 14.83 14.62 -1.60
CA THR A 279 13.78 13.79 -2.19
C THR A 279 12.99 14.63 -3.18
N VAL A 280 12.90 14.18 -4.42
CA VAL A 280 12.12 14.86 -5.46
C VAL A 280 10.74 14.22 -5.54
N ARG A 281 9.71 15.04 -5.36
CA ARG A 281 8.30 14.68 -5.49
C ARG A 281 7.72 15.31 -6.75
N PHE A 282 6.88 14.57 -7.46
CA PHE A 282 5.98 15.08 -8.48
C PHE A 282 4.57 15.10 -7.89
N PRO A 283 4.10 16.24 -7.36
CA PRO A 283 2.87 16.28 -6.60
C PRO A 283 1.61 16.16 -7.45
N ASN A 284 0.54 15.67 -6.85
CA ASN A 284 -0.80 15.79 -7.42
C ASN A 284 -1.26 17.26 -7.35
N LEU A 285 -1.46 17.89 -8.51
CA LEU A 285 -1.86 19.30 -8.62
C LEU A 285 -3.37 19.53 -8.47
N SER A 286 -4.18 18.48 -8.49
CA SER A 286 -5.64 18.56 -8.42
C SER A 286 -6.14 18.99 -7.03
N ALA A 287 -7.48 19.08 -6.93
CA ALA A 287 -8.16 19.33 -5.66
C ALA A 287 -7.71 18.34 -4.58
N PHE A 288 -7.68 18.78 -3.33
CA PHE A 288 -7.25 17.90 -2.25
C PHE A 288 -8.29 16.80 -2.03
N ALA A 289 -7.83 15.56 -2.10
CA ALA A 289 -8.61 14.37 -1.76
C ALA A 289 -7.77 13.53 -0.78
N PRO A 290 -8.29 13.22 0.43
CA PRO A 290 -7.53 12.49 1.44
C PRO A 290 -7.18 11.06 1.05
N ASP A 291 -8.04 10.40 0.27
CA ASP A 291 -7.87 9.00 -0.12
C ASP A 291 -7.08 8.85 -1.44
N ASP A 292 -6.74 9.96 -2.10
CA ASP A 292 -5.90 9.96 -3.30
C ASP A 292 -4.41 9.86 -2.96
N TYR A 293 -3.64 9.37 -3.92
CA TYR A 293 -2.19 9.46 -3.84
C TYR A 293 -1.75 10.94 -3.88
N GLY A 294 -0.77 11.28 -3.04
CA GLY A 294 -0.19 12.63 -3.01
C GLY A 294 0.68 12.96 -4.23
N GLY A 295 0.80 12.02 -5.18
CA GLY A 295 1.68 12.10 -6.35
C GLY A 295 2.75 11.02 -6.33
N TYR A 296 3.85 11.30 -7.00
CA TYR A 296 4.97 10.37 -7.18
C TYR A 296 6.23 10.86 -6.47
N VAL A 297 7.08 9.92 -6.05
CA VAL A 297 8.40 10.22 -5.48
C VAL A 297 9.47 9.55 -6.34
N LEU A 298 10.44 10.34 -6.78
CA LEU A 298 11.60 9.85 -7.51
C LEU A 298 12.59 9.18 -6.56
N MET A 299 12.76 7.88 -6.73
CA MET A 299 13.85 7.12 -6.10
C MET A 299 15.03 7.12 -7.06
N LYS A 300 15.95 8.09 -6.93
CA LYS A 300 17.00 8.34 -7.92
C LYS A 300 17.81 7.09 -8.27
N ASP A 301 18.19 6.31 -7.27
CA ASP A 301 18.99 5.09 -7.44
C ASP A 301 18.29 4.04 -8.31
N SER A 302 16.94 4.02 -8.38
CA SER A 302 16.21 3.09 -9.26
C SER A 302 16.21 3.50 -10.72
N HIS A 303 16.73 4.69 -11.04
CA HIS A 303 16.83 5.25 -12.38
C HIS A 303 18.30 5.38 -12.83
N ILE A 304 19.25 4.95 -12.00
CA ILE A 304 20.67 4.87 -12.33
C ILE A 304 20.97 3.45 -12.77
N HIS A 305 21.43 3.32 -14.00
CA HIS A 305 21.71 2.04 -14.64
C HIS A 305 23.21 1.88 -14.82
N PRO A 306 23.86 0.87 -14.19
CA PRO A 306 25.18 0.43 -14.60
C PRO A 306 25.09 -0.19 -16.00
N LEU A 307 25.74 0.43 -16.97
CA LEU A 307 25.74 0.02 -18.37
C LEU A 307 27.16 -0.17 -18.88
N ARG A 308 27.33 -1.04 -19.86
CA ARG A 308 28.62 -1.22 -20.54
C ARG A 308 28.87 -0.05 -21.48
N LEU A 309 30.05 0.55 -21.40
CA LEU A 309 30.53 1.47 -22.42
C LEU A 309 31.11 0.65 -23.59
N SER A 310 30.53 0.79 -24.79
CA SER A 310 30.99 0.04 -25.97
C SER A 310 31.80 0.86 -26.96
N ALA A 311 31.55 2.17 -27.00
CA ALA A 311 32.40 3.09 -27.74
C ALA A 311 32.28 4.50 -27.17
N TYR A 312 33.28 5.33 -27.46
CA TYR A 312 33.20 6.75 -27.18
C TYR A 312 33.81 7.58 -28.31
N ARG A 313 33.45 8.87 -28.37
CA ARG A 313 33.99 9.81 -29.35
C ARG A 313 34.16 11.18 -28.73
N HIS A 314 35.30 11.81 -29.02
CA HIS A 314 35.56 13.20 -28.71
C HIS A 314 35.09 14.12 -29.84
N THR A 315 34.12 14.98 -29.54
CA THR A 315 33.73 16.15 -30.34
C THR A 315 33.93 17.42 -29.50
N ASP A 316 32.99 18.37 -29.55
CA ASP A 316 32.90 19.48 -28.58
C ASP A 316 32.44 19.01 -27.18
N SER A 317 31.95 17.77 -27.09
CA SER A 317 31.61 17.04 -25.88
C SER A 317 32.09 15.60 -25.99
N LEU A 318 32.03 14.83 -24.91
CA LEU A 318 32.32 13.40 -24.94
C LEU A 318 31.03 12.62 -25.14
N GLN A 319 30.91 11.94 -26.28
CA GLN A 319 29.77 11.07 -26.58
C GLN A 319 30.11 9.62 -26.27
N LEU A 320 29.17 8.93 -25.62
CA LEU A 320 29.29 7.57 -25.15
C LEU A 320 28.21 6.71 -25.83
N LYS A 321 28.57 5.52 -26.33
CA LYS A 321 27.62 4.46 -26.69
C LYS A 321 27.55 3.48 -25.54
N VAL A 322 26.33 3.20 -25.08
CA VAL A 322 26.10 2.35 -23.92
C VAL A 322 25.23 1.15 -24.28
N GLU A 323 25.51 0.04 -23.62
CA GLU A 323 24.87 -1.25 -23.85
C GLU A 323 24.40 -1.86 -22.53
N ALA A 324 23.30 -2.61 -22.60
CA ALA A 324 22.77 -3.43 -21.53
C ALA A 324 23.03 -4.91 -21.81
N ALA A 325 23.04 -5.75 -20.78
CA ALA A 325 23.18 -7.19 -20.95
C ALA A 325 21.86 -7.80 -21.48
N ASP A 326 21.94 -8.76 -22.40
CA ASP A 326 20.74 -9.42 -22.94
C ASP A 326 20.19 -10.55 -22.04
N GLY A 327 20.97 -10.98 -21.03
CA GLY A 327 20.66 -12.07 -20.10
C GLY A 327 21.34 -13.40 -20.44
N PHE A 328 22.12 -13.45 -21.52
CA PHE A 328 22.98 -14.57 -21.91
C PHE A 328 24.44 -14.11 -21.83
N ASP A 329 25.11 -13.97 -22.98
CA ASP A 329 26.51 -13.58 -23.12
C ASP A 329 26.68 -12.43 -24.12
N ASP A 330 25.62 -11.71 -24.49
CA ASP A 330 25.64 -10.63 -25.48
C ASP A 330 25.14 -9.29 -24.92
N PHE A 331 25.41 -8.22 -25.65
CA PHE A 331 25.10 -6.85 -25.29
C PHE A 331 24.20 -6.19 -26.31
N VAL A 332 23.18 -5.47 -25.81
CA VAL A 332 22.22 -4.74 -26.65
C VAL A 332 22.48 -3.25 -26.53
N PRO A 333 22.67 -2.52 -27.66
CA PRO A 333 22.75 -1.06 -27.63
C PRO A 333 21.49 -0.44 -27.05
N VAL A 334 21.64 0.38 -26.01
CA VAL A 334 20.52 1.08 -25.36
C VAL A 334 20.60 2.60 -25.50
N GLY A 335 21.51 3.09 -26.35
CA GLY A 335 21.52 4.47 -26.82
C GLY A 335 22.84 5.19 -26.59
N PHE A 336 22.75 6.51 -26.57
CA PHE A 336 23.89 7.42 -26.51
C PHE A 336 23.78 8.37 -25.34
N CYS A 337 24.87 8.55 -24.59
CA CYS A 337 24.95 9.55 -23.53
C CYS A 337 25.99 10.61 -23.88
N THR A 338 25.71 11.88 -23.61
CA THR A 338 26.65 12.97 -23.87
C THR A 338 27.10 13.62 -22.57
N VAL A 339 28.41 13.72 -22.37
CA VAL A 339 29.03 14.38 -21.22
C VAL A 339 29.47 15.78 -21.61
N HIS A 340 28.76 16.77 -21.08
CA HIS A 340 28.99 18.19 -21.39
C HIS A 340 29.88 18.91 -20.35
N ILE A 341 29.97 18.39 -19.13
CA ILE A 341 30.70 19.03 -18.03
C ILE A 341 32.19 18.76 -18.18
N LEU A 342 32.99 19.82 -18.38
CA LEU A 342 34.44 19.72 -18.65
C LEU A 342 35.20 18.90 -17.59
N SER A 343 34.89 19.08 -16.30
CA SER A 343 35.53 18.31 -15.23
C SER A 343 35.21 16.82 -15.31
N MET A 344 33.98 16.45 -15.65
CA MET A 344 33.57 15.05 -15.87
C MET A 344 34.20 14.48 -17.14
N VAL A 345 34.28 15.27 -18.21
CA VAL A 345 34.98 14.88 -19.45
C VAL A 345 36.45 14.58 -19.16
N SER A 346 37.15 15.46 -18.44
CA SER A 346 38.57 15.26 -18.10
C SER A 346 38.79 14.05 -17.19
N ALA A 347 37.92 13.84 -16.19
CA ALA A 347 37.98 12.69 -15.30
C ALA A 347 37.75 11.38 -16.08
N LEU A 348 36.68 11.30 -16.87
CA LEU A 348 36.36 10.12 -17.67
C LEU A 348 37.46 9.85 -18.71
N GLN A 349 38.02 10.88 -19.36
CA GLN A 349 39.17 10.72 -20.27
C GLN A 349 40.38 10.11 -19.57
N PHE A 350 40.70 10.59 -18.37
CA PHE A 350 41.83 10.07 -17.59
C PHE A 350 41.62 8.59 -17.23
N ASP A 351 40.41 8.23 -16.80
CA ASP A 351 40.08 6.84 -16.49
C ASP A 351 40.11 5.93 -17.73
N LEU A 352 39.56 6.39 -18.87
CA LEU A 352 39.62 5.64 -20.12
C LEU A 352 41.06 5.44 -20.59
N GLN A 353 41.93 6.46 -20.49
CA GLN A 353 43.36 6.33 -20.83
C GLN A 353 44.10 5.37 -19.90
N ARG A 354 43.73 5.34 -18.61
CA ARG A 354 44.30 4.41 -17.63
C ARG A 354 43.93 2.96 -17.95
N ILE A 355 42.71 2.71 -18.42
CA ILE A 355 42.21 1.36 -18.73
C ILE A 355 42.66 0.90 -20.13
N LEU A 356 42.56 1.77 -21.13
CA LEU A 356 42.76 1.42 -22.56
C LEU A 356 44.15 1.81 -23.10
N GLY A 357 44.92 2.61 -22.37
CA GLY A 357 46.23 3.12 -22.79
C GLY A 357 46.16 4.43 -23.59
N SER A 358 47.32 5.03 -23.87
CA SER A 358 47.48 6.43 -24.33
C SER A 358 47.06 6.74 -25.79
N ASN A 359 46.53 5.78 -26.55
CA ASN A 359 46.25 5.92 -27.99
C ASN A 359 44.84 6.44 -28.32
N THR A 360 44.14 7.06 -27.38
CA THR A 360 42.74 7.47 -27.49
C THR A 360 42.50 8.80 -28.23
N ASN A 361 43.49 9.32 -28.97
CA ASN A 361 43.55 10.73 -29.37
C ASN A 361 43.01 11.06 -30.77
N GLU A 362 42.33 10.13 -31.46
CA GLU A 362 41.67 10.46 -32.72
C GLU A 362 40.38 11.24 -32.48
N LYS A 363 40.46 12.57 -32.63
CA LYS A 363 39.31 13.47 -32.57
C LYS A 363 38.31 13.09 -33.66
N SER A 364 37.03 13.06 -33.31
CA SER A 364 35.88 12.88 -34.22
C SER A 364 35.61 11.47 -34.77
N GLN A 365 36.39 10.43 -34.42
CA GLN A 365 36.05 9.04 -34.72
C GLN A 365 35.57 8.28 -33.48
N TRP A 366 34.72 7.27 -33.69
CA TRP A 366 34.30 6.36 -32.62
C TRP A 366 35.44 5.41 -32.27
N TYR A 367 35.95 5.51 -31.05
CA TYR A 367 36.84 4.50 -30.49
C TYR A 367 35.98 3.37 -29.92
N VAL A 368 36.07 2.18 -30.53
CA VAL A 368 35.35 0.98 -30.08
C VAL A 368 36.16 0.29 -28.99
N ILE A 369 35.52 0.00 -27.87
CA ILE A 369 36.14 -0.70 -26.74
C ILE A 369 36.22 -2.19 -27.10
N PRO A 370 37.40 -2.84 -26.90
CA PRO A 370 37.55 -4.27 -27.14
C PRO A 370 36.53 -5.11 -26.36
N GLU A 371 36.07 -6.22 -26.96
CA GLU A 371 35.05 -7.09 -26.35
C GLU A 371 35.50 -7.76 -25.04
N ASP A 372 36.81 -7.99 -24.90
CA ASP A 372 37.43 -8.54 -23.68
C ASP A 372 37.58 -7.50 -22.55
N THR A 373 37.31 -6.23 -22.83
CA THR A 373 37.40 -5.13 -21.86
C THR A 373 36.00 -4.66 -21.47
N THR A 374 35.71 -4.72 -20.17
CA THR A 374 34.43 -4.23 -19.63
C THR A 374 34.66 -2.95 -18.86
N ILE A 375 34.02 -1.87 -19.30
CA ILE A 375 34.00 -0.58 -18.61
C ILE A 375 32.54 -0.28 -18.28
N VAL A 376 32.22 -0.22 -16.99
CA VAL A 376 30.86 0.07 -16.52
C VAL A 376 30.73 1.55 -16.22
N VAL A 377 29.72 2.18 -16.84
CA VAL A 377 29.34 3.58 -16.60
C VAL A 377 27.94 3.62 -16.00
N GLU A 378 27.75 4.52 -15.05
CA GLU A 378 26.45 4.78 -14.46
C GLU A 378 25.74 5.85 -15.29
N VAL A 379 24.59 5.49 -15.84
CA VAL A 379 23.76 6.38 -16.65
C VAL A 379 22.38 6.47 -16.03
N ALA A 380 21.94 7.70 -15.73
CA ALA A 380 20.60 7.95 -15.25
C ALA A 380 19.63 8.21 -16.41
N SER A 381 18.48 7.53 -16.40
CA SER A 381 17.44 7.69 -17.42
C SER A 381 16.06 7.57 -16.76
N PRO A 382 15.07 8.39 -17.14
CA PRO A 382 13.73 8.31 -16.59
C PRO A 382 12.95 7.07 -17.08
N PHE A 383 13.20 6.62 -18.32
CA PHE A 383 12.61 5.41 -18.90
C PHE A 383 13.32 5.02 -20.21
N VAL A 384 12.93 3.87 -20.77
CA VAL A 384 13.31 3.41 -22.11
C VAL A 384 12.16 3.63 -23.09
N ASP A 385 12.45 4.24 -24.24
CA ASP A 385 11.46 4.34 -25.32
C ASP A 385 11.25 2.94 -25.92
N ARG A 386 10.08 2.34 -25.64
CA ARG A 386 9.71 1.01 -26.12
C ARG A 386 9.70 0.88 -27.65
N ARG A 387 9.64 1.98 -28.41
CA ARG A 387 9.63 1.96 -29.88
C ARG A 387 11.05 1.86 -30.45
N THR A 388 12.02 2.51 -29.82
CA THR A 388 13.42 2.54 -30.29
C THR A 388 14.31 1.56 -29.52
N GLY A 389 13.93 1.17 -28.31
CA GLY A 389 14.77 0.41 -27.38
C GLY A 389 15.85 1.26 -26.70
N GLU A 390 15.80 2.59 -26.86
CA GLU A 390 16.83 3.50 -26.36
C GLU A 390 16.39 4.20 -25.06
N LEU A 391 17.37 4.55 -24.22
CA LEU A 391 17.17 5.41 -23.06
C LEU A 391 16.65 6.79 -23.48
N SER A 392 15.64 7.30 -22.78
CA SER A 392 15.17 8.68 -22.91
C SER A 392 16.07 9.61 -22.10
N ASP A 393 16.47 10.77 -22.63
CA ASP A 393 17.26 11.78 -21.90
C ASP A 393 18.42 11.23 -21.00
N PRO A 394 19.32 10.36 -21.50
CA PRO A 394 20.34 9.71 -20.68
C PRO A 394 21.38 10.69 -20.14
N VAL A 395 21.63 10.65 -18.84
CA VAL A 395 22.56 11.53 -18.12
C VAL A 395 23.70 10.72 -17.53
N TYR A 396 24.94 11.09 -17.84
CA TYR A 396 26.12 10.44 -17.26
C TYR A 396 26.26 10.80 -15.77
N MET A 397 26.35 9.77 -14.93
CA MET A 397 26.48 9.93 -13.48
C MET A 397 27.92 9.68 -13.01
N GLY A 398 28.62 8.71 -13.61
CA GLY A 398 29.98 8.37 -13.21
C GLY A 398 30.52 7.12 -13.90
N LEU A 399 31.79 6.84 -13.66
CA LEU A 399 32.44 5.57 -13.99
C LEU A 399 32.67 4.82 -12.69
N ASN A 400 32.26 3.56 -12.64
CA ASN A 400 32.39 2.73 -11.46
C ASN A 400 33.42 1.62 -11.73
N GLY A 401 34.65 1.83 -11.25
CA GLY A 401 35.78 0.95 -11.54
C GLY A 401 35.75 -0.40 -10.80
N ASP A 402 34.85 -0.55 -9.83
CA ASP A 402 34.71 -1.78 -9.04
C ASP A 402 33.65 -2.74 -9.63
N LEU A 403 32.84 -2.28 -10.58
CA LEU A 403 31.79 -3.08 -11.22
C LEU A 403 32.35 -3.90 -12.39
N GLY A 404 31.89 -5.15 -12.49
CA GLY A 404 32.23 -6.08 -13.56
C GLY A 404 31.04 -6.37 -14.48
N VAL A 405 31.21 -7.38 -15.33
CA VAL A 405 30.16 -7.82 -16.29
C VAL A 405 28.87 -8.23 -15.58
N SER A 406 28.98 -8.87 -14.41
CA SER A 406 27.84 -9.31 -13.61
C SER A 406 26.96 -8.18 -13.07
N ASP A 407 27.48 -6.95 -13.04
CA ASP A 407 26.80 -5.79 -12.47
C ASP A 407 26.09 -4.96 -13.54
N ILE A 408 26.25 -5.30 -14.83
CA ILE A 408 25.60 -4.60 -15.93
C ILE A 408 24.10 -4.87 -15.89
N THR A 409 23.32 -3.80 -16.00
CA THR A 409 21.84 -3.86 -16.02
C THR A 409 21.38 -4.73 -17.19
N GLN A 410 20.43 -5.65 -16.92
CA GLN A 410 19.82 -6.43 -17.98
C GLN A 410 18.83 -5.57 -18.77
N TYR A 411 18.75 -5.77 -20.07
CA TYR A 411 17.80 -5.07 -20.94
C TYR A 411 16.35 -5.25 -20.48
N VAL A 412 15.99 -6.43 -19.96
CA VAL A 412 14.67 -6.71 -19.41
C VAL A 412 14.32 -5.87 -18.18
N ASP A 413 15.33 -5.50 -17.38
CA ASP A 413 15.15 -4.64 -16.21
C ASP A 413 14.92 -3.18 -16.61
N LEU A 414 15.53 -2.75 -17.73
CA LEU A 414 15.34 -1.41 -18.29
C LEU A 414 13.94 -1.22 -18.89
N VAL A 415 13.44 -2.21 -19.64
CA VAL A 415 12.15 -2.12 -20.32
C VAL A 415 10.97 -2.24 -19.35
N GLY A 416 11.20 -2.87 -18.19
CA GLY A 416 10.20 -3.14 -17.17
C GLY A 416 9.17 -4.14 -17.67
N ILE A 417 9.14 -5.35 -17.10
CA ILE A 417 8.06 -6.30 -17.39
C ILE A 417 6.77 -5.72 -16.77
N ASP A 418 5.77 -5.47 -17.62
CA ASP A 418 4.41 -5.17 -17.17
C ASP A 418 3.89 -6.41 -16.41
N ALA A 419 4.06 -6.42 -15.08
CA ALA A 419 3.27 -7.29 -14.23
C ALA A 419 1.84 -6.75 -14.31
N SER A 420 1.04 -7.38 -15.16
CA SER A 420 -0.37 -7.09 -15.44
C SER A 420 -1.28 -7.21 -14.22
#